data_AF-A0A944F3X9-F1
#
_entry.id   AF-A0A944F3X9-F1
#
_cell.length_a   1.000
_cell.length_b   1.000
_cell.length_c   1.000
_cell.angle_alpha   90.00
_cell.angle_beta   90.00
_cell.angle_gamma   90.00
#
_symmetry.space_group_name_H-M   'P 1'
#
loop_
_entity.id
_entity.type
_entity.pdbx_description
1 polymer ?
#
loop_
_entity_poly.entity_id
_entity_poly.type
_entity_poly.pdbx_seq_one_letter_code
_entity_poly.pdbx_strand_id
1 'polypeptide(L)' 'MWRCGDLVIVTGFKATRARKLTPGQKQANRVLAAGRAPVEYGFANLKAWRVLTKLRTDPGRATALLRALLVLTNFEVNR' A
#
# COMPACT_ATOMS: atom_id res chain seq x y z
N MET A 1 -18.94 7.21 -3.85
CA MET A 1 -18.69 8.27 -2.84
C MET A 1 -17.84 7.66 -1.71
N TRP A 2 -16.51 7.64 -1.86
CA TRP A 2 -15.60 7.18 -0.80
C TRP A 2 -15.09 8.40 -0.04
N ARG A 3 -15.50 8.55 1.22
CA ARG A 3 -15.03 9.63 2.08
C ARG A 3 -13.57 9.41 2.46
N CYS A 4 -12.77 10.43 2.21
CA CYS A 4 -11.49 10.67 2.87
C CYS A 4 -11.77 11.10 4.32
N GLY A 5 -11.03 10.56 5.27
CA GLY A 5 -11.01 11.09 6.64
C GLY A 5 -11.27 10.03 7.71
N ASP A 6 -10.28 9.16 7.91
CA ASP A 6 -9.86 8.59 9.19
C ASP A 6 -8.71 7.63 8.87
N LEU A 7 -7.47 8.13 8.90
CA LEU A 7 -6.29 7.26 8.79
C LEU A 7 -6.13 6.49 10.11
N VAL A 8 -7.07 5.59 10.40
CA VAL A 8 -6.89 4.61 11.47
C VAL A 8 -5.75 3.73 11.02
N ILE A 9 -4.58 3.90 11.63
CA ILE A 9 -3.46 2.97 11.46
C ILE A 9 -3.87 1.67 12.16
N VAL A 10 -4.64 0.84 11.44
CA VAL A 10 -5.00 -0.50 11.86
C VAL A 10 -3.76 -1.37 11.70
N THR A 11 -2.98 -1.46 12.78
CA THR A 11 -1.94 -2.48 12.89
C THR A 11 -2.57 -3.85 13.14
N GLY A 12 -1.93 -4.91 12.67
CA GLY A 12 -2.44 -6.27 12.82
C GLY A 12 -2.54 -6.66 14.29
N PHE A 13 -3.62 -7.37 14.65
CA PHE A 13 -3.79 -7.91 15.99
C PHE A 13 -2.77 -9.03 16.23
N LYS A 14 -2.08 -9.01 17.36
CA LYS A 14 -1.07 -10.02 17.74
C LYS A 14 -1.66 -11.02 18.72
N ALA A 15 -1.47 -12.32 18.46
CA ALA A 15 -1.73 -13.36 19.46
C ALA A 15 -0.64 -13.34 20.53
N THR A 16 -0.99 -13.57 21.78
CA THR A 16 -0.02 -13.81 22.87
C THR A 16 -0.31 -15.16 23.52
N ARG A 17 0.64 -15.72 24.30
CA ARG A 17 0.42 -17.00 25.01
C ARG A 17 -0.85 -16.98 25.88
N ALA A 18 -1.21 -15.81 26.41
CA ALA A 18 -2.40 -15.59 27.22
C ALA A 18 -3.66 -15.23 26.42
N ARG A 19 -3.52 -14.76 25.17
CA ARG A 19 -4.63 -14.24 24.38
C ARG A 19 -4.65 -14.81 22.96
N LYS A 20 -5.66 -15.64 22.69
CA LYS A 20 -5.99 -16.08 21.33
C LYS A 20 -6.76 -14.99 20.57
N LEU A 21 -6.50 -14.90 19.28
CA LEU A 21 -7.22 -14.00 18.38
C LEU A 21 -8.66 -14.46 18.18
N THR A 22 -9.60 -13.53 18.33
CA THR A 22 -11.00 -13.76 17.97
C THR A 22 -11.13 -13.95 16.44
N PRO A 23 -12.19 -14.64 15.96
CA PRO A 23 -12.41 -14.83 14.53
C PRO A 23 -12.49 -13.51 13.76
N GLY A 24 -13.11 -12.46 14.33
CA GLY A 24 -13.13 -11.12 13.73
C GLY A 24 -11.74 -10.49 13.57
N GLN A 25 -10.87 -10.65 14.57
CA GLN A 25 -9.48 -10.16 14.49
C GLN A 25 -8.64 -10.95 13.48
N LYS A 26 -8.89 -12.25 13.31
CA LYS A 26 -8.24 -13.05 12.26
C LYS A 26 -8.65 -12.59 10.87
N GLN A 27 -9.94 -12.27 10.67
CA GLN A 27 -10.43 -11.76 9.39
C GLN A 27 -9.84 -10.38 9.08
N ALA A 28 -9.80 -9.48 10.07
CA ALA A 28 -9.13 -8.18 9.92
C ALA A 28 -7.64 -8.32 9.56
N ASN A 29 -6.93 -9.25 10.20
CA ASN A 29 -5.53 -9.54 9.86
C ASN A 29 -5.36 -10.10 8.43
N ARG A 30 -6.31 -10.89 7.92
CA ARG A 30 -6.27 -11.39 6.53
C ARG A 30 -6.43 -10.26 5.53
N VAL A 31 -7.39 -9.36 5.75
CA VAL A 31 -7.59 -8.19 4.90
C VAL A 31 -6.35 -7.30 4.91
N LEU A 32 -5.76 -7.08 6.09
CA LEU A 32 -4.52 -6.33 6.22
C LEU A 32 -3.34 -7.02 5.53
N ALA A 33 -3.20 -8.34 5.66
CA ALA A 33 -2.14 -9.11 5.00
C ALA A 33 -2.29 -9.11 3.47
N ALA A 34 -3.52 -9.20 2.96
CA ALA A 34 -3.81 -9.10 1.53
C ALA A 34 -3.44 -7.72 0.97
N GLY A 35 -3.57 -6.65 1.76
CA GLY A 35 -3.09 -5.31 1.38
C GLY A 35 -1.57 -5.14 1.47
N ARG A 36 -0.90 -5.85 2.40
CA ARG A 36 0.57 -5.79 2.57
C ARG A 36 1.33 -6.54 1.48
N ALA A 37 0.85 -7.72 1.08
CA ALA A 37 1.49 -8.53 0.05
C ALA A 37 1.82 -7.77 -1.26
N PRO A 38 0.89 -7.04 -1.90
CA PRO A 38 1.21 -6.28 -3.12
C PRO A 38 2.13 -5.09 -2.84
N VAL A 39 2.05 -4.47 -1.66
CA VAL A 39 2.93 -3.36 -1.27
C VAL A 39 4.36 -3.84 -1.09
N GLU A 40 4.56 -4.93 -0.35
CA GLU A 40 5.88 -5.52 -0.11
C GLU A 40 6.48 -6.06 -1.42
N TYR A 41 5.68 -6.73 -2.25
CA TYR A 41 6.12 -7.21 -3.55
C TYR A 41 6.49 -6.07 -4.50
N GLY A 42 5.65 -5.03 -4.58
CA GLY A 42 5.94 -3.82 -5.35
C GLY A 42 7.22 -3.13 -4.85
N PHE A 43 7.39 -2.99 -3.54
CA PHE A 43 8.57 -2.36 -2.95
C PHE A 43 9.85 -3.19 -3.14
N ALA A 44 9.75 -4.51 -3.07
CA ALA A 44 10.85 -5.43 -3.39
C ALA A 44 11.27 -5.29 -4.86
N ASN A 45 10.30 -5.22 -5.77
CA ASN A 45 10.56 -5.01 -7.19
C ASN A 45 11.18 -3.61 -7.44
N LEU A 46 10.67 -2.56 -6.82
CA LEU A 46 11.23 -1.21 -6.92
C LEU A 46 12.69 -1.13 -6.42
N LYS A 47 13.04 -1.87 -5.36
CA LYS A 47 14.43 -1.99 -4.90
C LYS A 47 15.30 -2.80 -5.86
N ALA A 48 14.80 -3.94 -6.36
CA ALA A 48 15.53 -4.79 -7.28
C ALA A 48 15.93 -4.04 -8.57
N TRP A 49 15.03 -3.19 -9.08
CA TRP A 49 15.28 -2.39 -10.29
C TRP A 49 16.14 -1.14 -10.05
N ARG A 50 16.54 -0.88 -8.78
CA ARG A 50 17.19 0.35 -8.32
C ARG A 50 16.46 1.61 -8.78
N VAL A 51 15.15 1.51 -9.01
CA VAL A 51 14.35 2.62 -9.53
C VAL A 51 14.37 3.76 -8.52
N LEU A 52 14.34 3.45 -7.22
CA LEU A 52 14.43 4.44 -6.15
C LEU A 52 15.74 5.25 -6.18
N THR A 53 16.85 4.65 -6.63
CA THR A 53 18.11 5.39 -6.81
C THR A 53 18.01 6.37 -7.98
N LYS A 54 17.47 5.93 -9.12
CA LYS A 54 17.24 6.80 -10.29
C LYS A 54 16.21 7.90 -10.01
N LEU A 55 15.15 7.55 -9.27
CA LEU A 55 14.09 8.44 -8.82
C LEU A 55 14.62 9.52 -7.86
N ARG A 56 15.59 9.16 -7.01
CA ARG A 56 16.19 10.08 -6.02
C ARG A 56 17.18 11.05 -6.64
N THR A 57 17.78 10.70 -7.79
CA THR A 57 18.63 11.61 -8.57
C THR A 57 17.80 12.71 -9.24
N ASP A 58 16.56 12.42 -9.66
CA ASP A 58 15.65 13.43 -10.22
C ASP A 58 14.20 13.26 -9.69
N PRO A 59 13.92 13.75 -8.46
CA PRO A 59 12.61 13.62 -7.84
C PRO A 59 11.53 14.46 -8.54
N GLY A 60 11.91 15.44 -9.35
CA GLY A 60 10.99 16.26 -10.15
C GLY A 60 10.32 15.48 -11.28
N ARG A 61 11.12 14.84 -12.14
CA ARG A 61 10.63 14.00 -13.25
C ARG A 61 9.89 12.78 -12.72
N ALA A 62 10.34 12.21 -11.61
CA ALA A 62 9.64 11.14 -10.89
C ALA A 62 8.20 11.53 -10.52
N THR A 63 8.04 12.69 -9.89
CA THR A 63 6.74 13.20 -9.44
C THR A 63 5.84 13.54 -10.63
N ALA A 64 6.41 14.08 -11.71
CA ALA A 64 5.68 14.35 -12.95
C ALA A 64 5.13 13.06 -13.58
N LEU A 65 5.95 12.00 -13.67
CA LEU A 65 5.52 10.70 -14.17
C LEU A 65 4.46 10.05 -13.27
N LEU A 66 4.63 10.12 -11.95
CA LEU A 66 3.64 9.60 -11.00
C LEU A 66 2.29 10.33 -11.15
N ARG A 67 2.30 11.67 -11.30
CA ARG A 67 1.08 12.45 -11.56
C ARG A 67 0.42 12.06 -12.88
N ALA A 68 1.20 11.88 -13.94
CA ALA A 68 0.68 11.46 -15.24
C ALA A 68 0.04 10.05 -15.17
N LEU A 69 0.71 9.09 -14.53
CA LEU A 69 0.17 7.75 -14.27
C LEU A 69 -1.10 7.80 -13.42
N LEU A 70 -1.12 8.63 -12.38
CA LEU A 70 -2.29 8.78 -11.52
C LEU A 70 -3.49 9.32 -12.30
N VAL A 71 -3.30 10.34 -13.15
CA VAL A 71 -4.36 10.89 -14.01
C VAL A 71 -4.83 9.84 -15.01
N LEU A 72 -3.91 9.09 -15.62
CA LEU A 72 -4.24 8.03 -16.56
C LEU A 72 -5.06 6.91 -15.90
N THR A 73 -4.64 6.41 -14.75
CA THR A 73 -5.39 5.37 -14.02
C THR A 73 -6.73 5.89 -13.52
N ASN A 74 -6.82 7.14 -13.08
CA ASN A 74 -8.11 7.73 -12.71
C ASN A 74 -9.04 7.85 -13.92
N PHE A 75 -8.52 8.17 -15.10
CA PHE A 75 -9.32 8.20 -16.32
C PHE A 75 -9.83 6.81 -16.68
N GLU A 76 -8.98 5.79 -16.63
CA GLU A 76 -9.38 4.38 -16.88
C GLU A 76 -10.39 3.86 -15.86
N VAL A 77 -10.32 4.26 -14.59
CA VAL A 77 -11.24 3.84 -13.53
C VAL A 77 -12.57 4.61 -13.54
N ASN A 78 -12.60 5.84 -14.09
CA ASN A 78 -13.82 6.65 -14.24
C ASN A 78 -14.56 6.38 -15.56
N ARG A 79 -14.07 5.44 -16.38
CA ARG A 79 -14.77 4.92 -17.57
C ARG A 79 -15.67 3.75 -17.19
#